data_AF-A0A2W0BZZ0-F1
#
_entry.id   AF-A0A2W0BZZ0-F1
#
_cell.length_a   1.000
_cell.length_b   1.000
_cell.length_c   1.000
_cell.angle_alpha   90.00
_cell.angle_beta   90.00
_cell.angle_gamma   90.00
#
_symmetry.space_group_name_H-M   'P 1'
#
loop_
_entity.id
_entity.type
_entity.pdbx_description
1 polymer ?
#
loop_
_entity_poly.entity_id
_entity_poly.type
_entity_poly.pdbx_seq_one_letter_code
_entity_poly.pdbx_strand_id
1 'polypeptide(L)'
;MNVMEEAEQAVRRYERMSAGERAGRLERAGIEVLASRDRQKREPGLRVRYDVEICCLYALRIKRRDTSGMGGAQDSVLDREAASTLFKRIERLAVKTLYTLGLDHGAVRLEASGKKGCTVVSIDPRPWKGMTDLSVMYREGWKQLQSQLDEESQNKVTPVLGMDPEFLLVQMPESKIIPASRFLGRTGMVGCDSVTIGGRRIYPVAELRPAPSSEPRELLTHLLRAFNLASRSITDHSLIWQAGGMPQRGLPLGGHVHFSGVTLNGDLLRVLDNYLALPLAFLQDPRGSGRRPRYGSLGDFRLKHYGGFEYRTLPSFLISPLVAKGVVALAGLIAASYTSLPLRPLMNTTVHAAFYEGDRERMKEYIPALLDDLVRLEDYARYEKYAAPLIRHLREGKTWDESRDIRKVWNIRAGS
;
A
#
# COMPACT_ATOMS: atom_id res chain seq x y z
N MET A 1 -3.61 -21.16 13.71
CA MET A 1 -5.02 -20.92 13.34
C MET A 1 -5.09 -21.11 11.84
N ASN A 2 -6.09 -21.82 11.32
CA ASN A 2 -6.20 -21.96 9.87
C ASN A 2 -6.88 -20.73 9.25
N VAL A 3 -6.73 -20.53 7.94
CA VAL A 3 -7.28 -19.36 7.22
C VAL A 3 -8.80 -19.17 7.46
N MET A 4 -9.57 -20.25 7.58
CA MET A 4 -11.01 -20.18 7.80
C MET A 4 -11.35 -19.65 9.21
N GLU A 5 -10.65 -20.12 10.24
CA GLU A 5 -10.80 -19.64 11.61
C GLU A 5 -10.46 -18.14 11.71
N GLU A 6 -9.39 -17.71 11.04
CA GLU A 6 -9.00 -16.30 10.98
C GLU A 6 -10.07 -15.43 10.30
N ALA A 7 -10.66 -15.92 9.20
CA ALA A 7 -11.76 -15.26 8.52
C ALA A 7 -12.97 -15.09 9.47
N GLU A 8 -13.35 -16.14 10.20
CA GLU A 8 -14.48 -16.06 11.14
C GLU A 8 -14.20 -15.11 12.32
N GLN A 9 -12.96 -15.05 12.82
CA GLN A 9 -12.58 -14.08 13.83
C GLN A 9 -12.59 -12.65 13.30
N ALA A 10 -12.14 -12.44 12.06
CA ALA A 10 -12.21 -11.15 11.39
C ALA A 10 -13.66 -10.67 11.26
N VAL A 11 -14.59 -11.56 10.92
CA VAL A 11 -16.02 -11.21 10.88
C VAL A 11 -16.54 -10.86 12.28
N ARG A 12 -16.20 -11.61 13.32
CA ARG A 12 -16.62 -11.25 14.69
C ARG A 12 -16.12 -9.86 15.10
N ARG A 13 -14.91 -9.48 14.70
CA ARG A 13 -14.38 -8.11 14.92
C ARG A 13 -15.15 -7.08 14.12
N TYR A 14 -15.44 -7.36 12.84
CA TYR A 14 -16.27 -6.50 11.99
C TYR A 14 -17.68 -6.29 12.57
N GLU A 15 -18.33 -7.35 13.05
CA GLU A 15 -19.68 -7.33 13.63
C GLU A 15 -19.75 -6.46 14.89
N ARG A 16 -18.67 -6.38 15.67
CA ARG A 16 -18.56 -5.49 16.85
C ARG A 16 -18.42 -4.01 16.50
N MET A 17 -17.94 -3.67 15.30
CA MET A 17 -17.85 -2.26 14.87
C MET A 17 -19.24 -1.67 14.68
N SER A 18 -19.48 -0.47 15.20
CA SER A 18 -20.73 0.25 14.94
C SER A 18 -20.85 0.65 13.47
N ALA A 19 -22.07 0.91 13.00
CA ALA A 19 -22.27 1.41 11.63
C ALA A 19 -21.51 2.73 11.37
N GLY A 20 -21.47 3.63 12.37
CA GLY A 20 -20.73 4.89 12.29
C GLY A 20 -19.22 4.68 12.24
N GLU A 21 -18.69 3.71 12.99
CA GLU A 21 -17.27 3.36 12.93
C GLU A 21 -16.88 2.84 11.54
N ARG A 22 -17.67 1.89 10.99
CA ARG A 22 -17.43 1.35 9.64
C ARG A 22 -17.45 2.45 8.59
N ALA A 23 -18.45 3.33 8.63
CA ALA A 23 -18.56 4.46 7.71
C ALA A 23 -17.36 5.41 7.81
N GLY A 24 -16.97 5.79 9.03
CA GLY A 24 -15.82 6.68 9.25
C GLY A 24 -14.49 6.08 8.78
N ARG A 25 -14.29 4.77 8.93
CA ARG A 25 -13.09 4.09 8.40
C ARG A 25 -13.03 4.15 6.87
N LEU A 26 -14.15 3.84 6.21
CA LEU A 26 -14.25 3.88 4.74
C LEU A 26 -14.05 5.30 4.20
N GLU A 27 -14.67 6.30 4.82
CA GLU A 27 -14.54 7.70 4.44
C GLU A 27 -13.08 8.17 4.53
N ARG A 28 -12.40 7.92 5.65
CA ARG A 28 -10.97 8.26 5.82
C ARG A 28 -10.06 7.53 4.83
N ALA A 29 -10.42 6.32 4.43
CA ALA A 29 -9.72 5.58 3.37
C ALA A 29 -10.05 6.09 1.95
N GLY A 30 -10.89 7.12 1.81
CA GLY A 30 -11.29 7.72 0.54
C GLY A 30 -12.25 6.84 -0.26
N ILE A 31 -13.06 6.03 0.43
CA ILE A 31 -14.04 5.12 -0.17
C ILE A 31 -15.42 5.75 -0.03
N GLU A 32 -16.06 6.03 -1.17
CA GLU A 32 -17.44 6.53 -1.19
C GLU A 32 -18.42 5.41 -0.85
N VAL A 33 -19.34 5.68 0.07
CA VAL A 33 -20.42 4.75 0.48
C VAL A 33 -21.76 5.36 0.16
N LEU A 34 -22.67 4.57 -0.43
CA LEU A 34 -23.99 5.03 -0.81
C LEU A 34 -24.91 5.03 0.42
N ALA A 35 -25.19 6.22 0.94
CA ALA A 35 -26.09 6.40 2.09
C ALA A 35 -27.50 5.89 1.80
N SER A 36 -28.17 5.35 2.83
CA SER A 36 -29.52 4.77 2.71
C SER A 36 -30.56 5.77 2.22
N ARG A 37 -30.46 7.06 2.63
CA ARG A 37 -31.35 8.14 2.18
C ARG A 37 -31.20 8.44 0.69
N ASP A 38 -29.98 8.33 0.16
CA ASP A 38 -29.69 8.58 -1.26
C ASP A 38 -30.16 7.43 -2.15
N ARG A 39 -30.35 6.23 -1.60
CA ARG A 39 -30.96 5.11 -2.35
C ARG A 39 -32.43 5.35 -2.66
N GLN A 40 -33.14 5.99 -1.75
CA GLN A 40 -34.59 6.22 -1.86
C GLN A 40 -34.95 7.41 -2.75
N LYS A 41 -34.05 8.39 -2.91
CA LYS A 41 -34.29 9.62 -3.67
C LYS A 41 -33.83 9.60 -5.14
N ARG A 42 -33.36 8.45 -5.65
CA ARG A 42 -32.72 8.40 -6.98
C ARG A 42 -33.70 8.15 -8.11
N GLU A 43 -33.63 9.03 -9.11
CA GLU A 43 -34.41 8.97 -10.35
C GLU A 43 -34.22 7.64 -11.11
N PRO A 44 -35.22 7.24 -11.93
CA PRO A 44 -35.10 6.12 -12.85
C PRO A 44 -34.01 6.37 -13.90
N GLY A 45 -33.15 5.39 -14.16
CA GLY A 45 -32.07 5.51 -15.15
C GLY A 45 -31.24 4.23 -15.27
N LEU A 46 -30.32 4.20 -16.24
CA LEU A 46 -29.36 3.10 -16.39
C LEU A 46 -28.47 3.01 -15.15
N ARG A 47 -28.39 1.82 -14.54
CA ARG A 47 -27.48 1.57 -13.41
C ARG A 47 -26.58 0.40 -13.74
N VAL A 48 -25.29 0.57 -13.48
CA VAL A 48 -24.28 -0.47 -13.63
C VAL A 48 -23.80 -0.85 -12.23
N ARG A 49 -24.00 -2.10 -11.85
CA ARG A 49 -23.60 -2.66 -10.56
C ARG A 49 -22.57 -3.75 -10.75
N TYR A 50 -21.73 -3.92 -9.74
CA TYR A 50 -20.75 -5.00 -9.67
C TYR A 50 -20.93 -5.73 -8.35
N ASP A 51 -21.20 -7.03 -8.40
CA ASP A 51 -21.11 -7.93 -7.25
C ASP A 51 -19.72 -8.58 -7.29
N VAL A 52 -18.89 -8.25 -6.30
CA VAL A 52 -17.48 -8.62 -6.25
C VAL A 52 -17.25 -9.57 -5.08
N GLU A 53 -16.89 -10.81 -5.39
CA GLU A 53 -16.58 -11.85 -4.41
C GLU A 53 -15.06 -11.87 -4.19
N ILE A 54 -14.60 -11.46 -3.01
CA ILE A 54 -13.18 -11.42 -2.65
C ILE A 54 -12.86 -12.59 -1.72
N CYS A 55 -11.78 -13.32 -2.00
CA CYS A 55 -11.18 -14.30 -1.12
C CYS A 55 -9.65 -14.14 -1.13
N CYS A 56 -9.04 -14.11 0.05
CA CYS A 56 -7.59 -14.02 0.23
C CYS A 56 -7.01 -12.77 -0.47
N LEU A 57 -7.73 -11.63 -0.41
CA LEU A 57 -7.36 -10.37 -1.09
C LEU A 57 -7.43 -10.41 -2.64
N TYR A 58 -8.10 -11.40 -3.24
CA TYR A 58 -8.30 -11.50 -4.68
C TYR A 58 -9.76 -11.68 -5.06
N ALA A 59 -10.15 -11.17 -6.22
CA ALA A 59 -11.47 -11.45 -6.77
C ALA A 59 -11.55 -12.91 -7.25
N LEU A 60 -12.41 -13.69 -6.59
CA LEU A 60 -12.87 -14.99 -7.10
C LEU A 60 -13.76 -14.77 -8.32
N ARG A 61 -14.62 -13.75 -8.26
CA ARG A 61 -15.61 -13.46 -9.29
C ARG A 61 -16.06 -12.01 -9.25
N ILE A 62 -16.26 -11.40 -10.42
CA ILE A 62 -16.91 -10.10 -10.57
C ILE A 62 -18.09 -10.24 -11.52
N LYS A 63 -19.31 -10.12 -11.00
CA LYS A 63 -20.54 -10.09 -11.81
C LYS A 63 -20.94 -8.64 -12.06
N ARG A 64 -21.05 -8.24 -13.32
CA ARG A 64 -21.62 -6.96 -13.74
C ARG A 64 -23.10 -7.13 -14.02
N ARG A 65 -23.92 -6.26 -13.45
CA ARG A 65 -25.37 -6.18 -13.67
C ARG A 65 -25.74 -4.80 -14.16
N ASP A 66 -26.28 -4.75 -15.37
CA ASP A 66 -26.78 -3.52 -15.99
C ASP A 66 -28.30 -3.53 -15.91
N THR A 67 -28.90 -2.57 -15.20
CA THR A 67 -30.36 -2.42 -15.10
C THR A 67 -30.82 -1.18 -15.83
N SER A 68 -31.76 -1.33 -16.76
CA SER A 68 -32.38 -0.21 -17.48
C SER A 68 -33.60 0.33 -16.72
N GLY A 69 -33.97 1.58 -16.99
CA GLY A 69 -35.17 2.21 -16.41
C GLY A 69 -36.50 1.53 -16.82
N MET A 70 -36.47 0.64 -17.81
CA MET A 70 -37.63 -0.12 -18.31
C MET A 70 -37.71 -1.55 -17.76
N GLY A 71 -36.95 -1.88 -16.71
CA GLY A 71 -37.05 -3.17 -16.01
C GLY A 71 -36.22 -4.32 -16.59
N GLY A 72 -35.46 -4.09 -17.67
CA GLY A 72 -34.51 -5.07 -18.21
C GLY A 72 -33.24 -5.13 -17.37
N ALA A 73 -32.78 -6.33 -17.03
CA ALA A 73 -31.51 -6.58 -16.37
C ALA A 73 -30.64 -7.51 -17.23
N GLN A 74 -29.39 -7.12 -17.48
CA GLN A 74 -28.40 -7.95 -18.15
C GLN A 74 -27.25 -8.24 -17.19
N ASP A 75 -26.96 -9.53 -16.99
CA ASP A 75 -25.87 -9.99 -16.14
C ASP A 75 -24.72 -10.51 -17.03
N SER A 76 -23.49 -10.20 -16.65
CA SER A 76 -22.27 -10.72 -17.27
C SER A 76 -21.19 -10.95 -16.22
N VAL A 77 -20.26 -11.87 -16.47
CA VAL A 77 -19.07 -12.05 -15.63
C VAL A 77 -17.91 -11.33 -16.29
N LEU A 78 -17.20 -10.49 -15.53
CA LEU A 78 -15.98 -9.88 -16.05
C LEU A 78 -14.86 -10.91 -16.06
N ASP A 79 -14.19 -11.02 -17.20
CA ASP A 79 -13.06 -11.91 -17.37
C ASP A 79 -11.79 -11.35 -16.69
N ARG A 80 -11.14 -12.22 -15.91
CA ARG A 80 -9.87 -11.97 -15.24
C ARG A 80 -8.69 -12.07 -16.21
N GLU A 81 -8.74 -12.98 -17.17
CA GLU A 81 -7.65 -13.25 -18.12
C GLU A 81 -7.50 -12.11 -19.13
N ALA A 82 -8.62 -11.51 -19.57
CA ALA A 82 -8.59 -10.24 -20.30
C ALA A 82 -8.00 -9.07 -19.49
N ALA A 83 -7.80 -9.23 -18.17
CA ALA A 83 -7.11 -8.33 -17.25
C ALA A 83 -7.44 -6.84 -17.45
N SER A 84 -8.70 -6.55 -17.79
CA SER A 84 -9.11 -5.22 -18.23
C SER A 84 -8.84 -4.17 -17.15
N THR A 85 -8.60 -2.93 -17.57
CA THR A 85 -8.42 -1.80 -16.64
C THR A 85 -9.62 -1.63 -15.70
N LEU A 86 -10.82 -2.01 -16.16
CA LEU A 86 -12.02 -2.05 -15.35
C LEU A 86 -11.96 -3.14 -14.27
N PHE A 87 -11.62 -4.39 -14.63
CA PHE A 87 -11.51 -5.50 -13.67
C PHE A 87 -10.61 -5.13 -12.49
N LYS A 88 -9.37 -4.70 -12.79
CA LYS A 88 -8.38 -4.32 -11.77
C LYS A 88 -8.86 -3.17 -10.89
N ARG A 89 -9.59 -2.21 -11.46
CA ARG A 89 -10.14 -1.07 -10.70
C ARG A 89 -11.24 -1.52 -9.74
N ILE A 90 -12.13 -2.40 -10.19
CA ILE A 90 -13.24 -2.92 -9.38
C ILE A 90 -12.72 -3.84 -8.27
N GLU A 91 -11.81 -4.77 -8.59
CA GLU A 91 -11.13 -5.63 -7.62
C GLU A 91 -10.40 -4.80 -6.56
N ARG A 92 -9.55 -3.85 -6.97
CA ARG A 92 -8.79 -3.01 -6.03
C ARG A 92 -9.70 -2.24 -5.08
N LEU A 93 -10.82 -1.70 -5.57
CA LEU A 93 -11.77 -0.98 -4.71
C LEU A 93 -12.46 -1.93 -3.71
N ALA A 94 -12.86 -3.13 -4.13
CA ALA A 94 -13.50 -4.12 -3.27
C ALA A 94 -12.52 -4.65 -2.20
N VAL A 95 -11.28 -5.00 -2.59
CA VAL A 95 -10.21 -5.42 -1.67
C VAL A 95 -9.92 -4.31 -0.67
N LYS A 96 -9.72 -3.07 -1.12
CA LYS A 96 -9.50 -1.92 -0.23
C LYS A 96 -10.66 -1.70 0.75
N THR A 97 -11.90 -1.91 0.31
CA THR A 97 -13.11 -1.80 1.14
C THR A 97 -13.11 -2.82 2.27
N LEU A 98 -12.90 -4.10 1.95
CA LEU A 98 -12.86 -5.17 2.95
C LEU A 98 -11.66 -5.00 3.90
N TYR A 99 -10.48 -4.73 3.36
CA TYR A 99 -9.26 -4.56 4.14
C TYR A 99 -9.36 -3.42 5.16
N THR A 100 -9.93 -2.28 4.76
CA THR A 100 -10.19 -1.11 5.63
C THR A 100 -11.04 -1.47 6.86
N LEU A 101 -11.91 -2.48 6.70
CA LEU A 101 -12.82 -2.99 7.73
C LEU A 101 -12.28 -4.22 8.46
N GLY A 102 -11.02 -4.58 8.22
CA GLY A 102 -10.34 -5.70 8.87
C GLY A 102 -10.69 -7.06 8.31
N LEU A 103 -11.18 -7.13 7.05
CA LEU A 103 -11.57 -8.36 6.37
C LEU A 103 -10.64 -8.64 5.16
N ASP A 104 -10.28 -9.90 4.95
CA ASP A 104 -9.50 -10.35 3.77
C ASP A 104 -10.37 -11.08 2.73
N HIS A 105 -11.62 -11.35 3.10
CA HIS A 105 -12.60 -12.11 2.36
C HIS A 105 -13.98 -11.48 2.60
N GLY A 106 -14.87 -11.61 1.64
CA GLY A 106 -16.24 -11.08 1.72
C GLY A 106 -16.76 -10.70 0.35
N ALA A 107 -18.00 -10.25 0.29
CA ALA A 107 -18.60 -9.74 -0.93
C ALA A 107 -18.83 -8.23 -0.81
N VAL A 108 -18.52 -7.51 -1.89
CA VAL A 108 -18.78 -6.07 -2.00
C VAL A 108 -19.65 -5.81 -3.20
N ARG A 109 -20.79 -5.15 -2.98
CA ARG A 109 -21.62 -4.61 -4.06
C ARG A 109 -21.21 -3.17 -4.32
N LEU A 110 -20.84 -2.89 -5.56
CA LEU A 110 -20.47 -1.57 -6.05
C LEU A 110 -21.48 -1.08 -7.08
N GLU A 111 -21.67 0.23 -7.18
CA GLU A 111 -22.47 0.88 -8.22
C GLU A 111 -21.62 1.95 -8.91
N ALA A 112 -21.63 1.99 -10.24
CA ALA A 112 -20.92 3.01 -11.00
C ALA A 112 -21.51 4.39 -10.69
N SER A 113 -20.66 5.35 -10.34
CA SER A 113 -21.04 6.74 -10.15
C SER A 113 -20.61 7.56 -11.37
N GLY A 114 -21.47 8.49 -11.83
CA GLY A 114 -21.20 9.33 -13.03
C GLY A 114 -19.90 10.14 -12.94
N LYS A 115 -19.32 10.30 -11.74
CA LYS A 115 -17.99 10.89 -11.51
C LYS A 115 -16.91 9.80 -11.48
N LYS A 116 -16.53 9.27 -12.66
CA LYS A 116 -15.35 8.39 -12.91
C LYS A 116 -15.01 7.38 -11.79
N GLY A 117 -16.00 6.75 -11.17
CA GLY A 117 -15.78 5.95 -9.96
C GLY A 117 -16.87 4.92 -9.71
N CYS A 118 -16.75 4.23 -8.59
CA CYS A 118 -17.77 3.36 -8.06
C CYS A 118 -17.95 3.66 -6.57
N THR A 119 -19.19 3.55 -6.11
CA THR A 119 -19.56 3.76 -4.71
C THR A 119 -19.94 2.41 -4.10
N VAL A 120 -19.57 2.17 -2.85
CA VAL A 120 -19.94 0.96 -2.11
C VAL A 120 -21.41 1.00 -1.71
N VAL A 121 -22.16 -0.02 -2.11
CA VAL A 121 -23.59 -0.19 -1.80
C VAL A 121 -23.77 -1.13 -0.62
N SER A 122 -23.12 -2.30 -0.60
CA SER A 122 -23.26 -3.21 0.53
C SER A 122 -22.04 -4.09 0.66
N ILE A 123 -21.84 -4.56 1.88
CA ILE A 123 -20.78 -5.49 2.23
C ILE A 123 -21.45 -6.68 2.90
N ASP A 124 -21.20 -7.87 2.38
CA ASP A 124 -21.51 -9.12 3.05
C ASP A 124 -20.19 -9.69 3.61
N PRO A 125 -20.01 -9.73 4.93
CA PRO A 125 -18.79 -10.26 5.53
C PRO A 125 -18.74 -11.79 5.53
N ARG A 126 -19.82 -12.51 5.17
CA ARG A 126 -19.88 -13.99 5.17
C ARG A 126 -20.62 -14.56 3.95
N PRO A 127 -20.22 -14.25 2.71
CA PRO A 127 -20.86 -14.79 1.50
C PRO A 127 -20.69 -16.31 1.33
N TRP A 128 -19.76 -16.92 2.06
CA TRP A 128 -19.53 -18.36 2.07
C TRP A 128 -20.52 -19.14 2.94
N LYS A 129 -21.42 -18.47 3.67
CA LYS A 129 -22.41 -19.16 4.52
C LYS A 129 -23.45 -19.88 3.65
N GLY A 130 -23.58 -21.18 3.85
CA GLY A 130 -24.49 -22.04 3.09
C GLY A 130 -23.76 -23.11 2.28
N MET A 131 -24.50 -23.78 1.40
CA MET A 131 -23.98 -24.88 0.56
C MET A 131 -24.24 -24.55 -0.91
N THR A 132 -23.46 -23.61 -1.42
CA THR A 132 -23.52 -23.08 -2.79
C THR A 132 -22.18 -23.26 -3.51
N ASP A 133 -22.15 -23.16 -4.83
CA ASP A 133 -20.89 -23.18 -5.59
C ASP A 133 -19.91 -22.10 -5.09
N LEU A 134 -20.43 -20.93 -4.69
CA LEU A 134 -19.62 -19.86 -4.12
C LEU A 134 -18.93 -20.31 -2.82
N SER A 135 -19.65 -21.03 -1.94
CA SER A 135 -19.05 -21.56 -0.70
C SER A 135 -17.94 -22.58 -0.96
N VAL A 136 -18.01 -23.32 -2.09
CA VAL A 136 -16.94 -24.23 -2.51
C VAL A 136 -15.71 -23.42 -2.97
N MET A 137 -15.90 -22.41 -3.81
CA MET A 137 -14.80 -21.54 -4.29
C MET A 137 -14.04 -20.86 -3.13
N TYR A 138 -14.76 -20.38 -2.10
CA TYR A 138 -14.13 -19.82 -0.90
C TYR A 138 -13.27 -20.86 -0.16
N ARG A 139 -13.80 -22.07 0.04
CA ARG A 139 -13.07 -23.16 0.71
C ARG A 139 -11.83 -23.58 -0.08
N GLU A 140 -11.90 -23.62 -1.40
CA GLU A 140 -10.74 -23.88 -2.27
C GLU A 140 -9.69 -22.78 -2.14
N GLY A 141 -10.09 -21.51 -2.19
CA GLY A 141 -9.18 -20.38 -2.00
C GLY A 141 -8.48 -20.38 -0.65
N TRP A 142 -9.17 -20.75 0.43
CA TRP A 142 -8.56 -20.91 1.75
C TRP A 142 -7.59 -22.08 1.82
N LYS A 143 -7.95 -23.24 1.24
CA LYS A 143 -7.04 -24.39 1.16
C LYS A 143 -5.77 -24.06 0.39
N GLN A 144 -5.90 -23.35 -0.73
CA GLN A 144 -4.75 -22.92 -1.53
C GLN A 144 -3.84 -21.98 -0.73
N LEU A 145 -4.40 -20.96 -0.08
CA LEU A 145 -3.60 -20.05 0.75
C LEU A 145 -2.94 -20.80 1.91
N GLN A 146 -3.65 -21.70 2.57
CA GLN A 146 -3.09 -22.49 3.67
C GLN A 146 -1.91 -23.35 3.19
N SER A 147 -2.02 -24.02 2.04
CA SER A 147 -0.93 -24.80 1.45
C SER A 147 0.30 -23.93 1.20
N GLN A 148 0.13 -22.72 0.65
CA GLN A 148 1.23 -21.79 0.39
C GLN A 148 1.92 -21.34 1.69
N LEU A 149 1.14 -21.06 2.73
CA LEU A 149 1.68 -20.69 4.05
C LEU A 149 2.43 -21.85 4.72
N ASP A 150 1.89 -23.06 4.61
CA ASP A 150 2.51 -24.26 5.15
C ASP A 150 3.85 -24.56 4.43
N GLU A 151 3.86 -24.45 3.10
CA GLU A 151 5.08 -24.59 2.27
C GLU A 151 6.13 -23.53 2.61
N GLU A 152 5.73 -22.26 2.75
CA GLU A 152 6.62 -21.16 3.16
C GLU A 152 7.25 -21.43 4.53
N SER A 153 6.43 -21.84 5.50
CA SER A 153 6.86 -22.15 6.87
C SER A 153 7.82 -23.35 6.91
N GLN A 154 7.55 -24.41 6.16
CA GLN A 154 8.39 -25.60 6.09
C GLN A 154 9.75 -25.33 5.43
N ASN A 155 9.76 -24.52 4.36
CA ASN A 155 10.96 -24.27 3.57
C ASN A 155 11.86 -23.17 4.16
N LYS A 156 11.45 -22.48 5.23
CA LYS A 156 12.17 -21.35 5.85
C LYS A 156 12.70 -20.36 4.81
N VAL A 157 11.83 -19.99 3.87
CA VAL A 157 12.22 -19.18 2.72
C VAL A 157 12.73 -17.82 3.21
N THR A 158 13.93 -17.43 2.75
CA THR A 158 14.43 -16.08 3.01
C THR A 158 13.78 -15.11 2.02
N PRO A 159 13.08 -14.06 2.48
CA PRO A 159 12.45 -13.10 1.59
C PRO A 159 13.47 -12.41 0.68
N VAL A 160 13.14 -12.27 -0.60
CA VAL A 160 13.88 -11.44 -1.55
C VAL A 160 13.19 -10.09 -1.66
N LEU A 161 13.94 -9.01 -1.43
CA LEU A 161 13.42 -7.66 -1.48
C LEU A 161 13.84 -6.96 -2.77
N GLY A 162 12.90 -6.22 -3.36
CA GLY A 162 13.16 -5.17 -4.34
C GLY A 162 12.57 -3.84 -3.86
N MET A 163 12.78 -2.77 -4.61
CA MET A 163 12.18 -1.48 -4.28
C MET A 163 12.08 -0.57 -5.51
N ASP A 164 11.06 0.29 -5.49
CA ASP A 164 10.86 1.34 -6.50
C ASP A 164 10.64 2.71 -5.81
N PRO A 165 11.63 3.31 -5.10
CA PRO A 165 11.42 4.58 -4.42
C PRO A 165 11.59 5.80 -5.33
N GLU A 166 10.78 6.82 -5.06
CA GLU A 166 10.56 7.97 -5.93
C GLU A 166 11.20 9.28 -5.42
N PHE A 167 11.52 10.21 -6.31
CA PHE A 167 11.96 11.58 -5.98
C PHE A 167 11.57 12.60 -7.07
N LEU A 168 11.61 13.89 -6.75
CA LEU A 168 11.35 15.00 -7.66
C LEU A 168 12.62 15.78 -7.98
N LEU A 169 12.65 16.38 -9.17
CA LEU A 169 13.63 17.38 -9.56
C LEU A 169 13.00 18.77 -9.45
N VAL A 170 13.61 19.64 -8.66
CA VAL A 170 13.05 20.95 -8.33
C VAL A 170 14.07 22.04 -8.59
N GLN A 171 13.66 23.05 -9.36
CA GLN A 171 14.41 24.28 -9.55
C GLN A 171 14.01 25.29 -8.47
N MET A 172 15.02 25.86 -7.82
CA MET A 172 14.88 26.90 -6.80
C MET A 172 15.32 28.27 -7.36
N PRO A 173 14.81 29.40 -6.83
CA PRO A 173 13.92 29.51 -5.66
C PRO A 173 12.43 29.30 -5.93
N GLU A 174 11.99 29.22 -7.19
CA GLU A 174 10.57 29.22 -7.58
C GLU A 174 9.82 27.93 -7.20
N SER A 175 10.52 26.93 -6.64
CA SER A 175 9.97 25.59 -6.36
C SER A 175 9.32 24.95 -7.59
N LYS A 176 9.92 25.19 -8.77
CA LYS A 176 9.41 24.72 -10.04
C LYS A 176 9.81 23.27 -10.24
N ILE A 177 8.82 22.39 -10.37
CA ILE A 177 9.03 20.98 -10.68
C ILE A 177 9.50 20.85 -12.13
N ILE A 178 10.67 20.23 -12.32
CA ILE A 178 11.22 19.90 -13.63
C ILE A 178 10.88 18.44 -13.92
N PRO A 179 10.19 18.13 -15.04
CA PRO A 179 9.81 16.76 -15.32
C PRO A 179 11.01 15.82 -15.44
N ALA A 180 11.00 14.73 -14.68
CA ALA A 180 12.04 13.69 -14.72
C ALA A 180 12.25 13.13 -16.14
N SER A 181 11.18 13.06 -16.95
CA SER A 181 11.27 12.61 -18.35
C SER A 181 12.11 13.49 -19.28
N ARG A 182 12.58 14.66 -18.82
CA ARG A 182 13.59 15.43 -19.56
C ARG A 182 14.96 14.77 -19.56
N PHE A 183 15.24 13.94 -18.55
CA PHE A 183 16.55 13.31 -18.33
C PHE A 183 16.47 11.78 -18.34
N LEU A 184 15.32 11.21 -17.95
CA LEU A 184 15.17 9.79 -17.69
C LEU A 184 14.17 9.13 -18.64
N GLY A 185 14.48 7.90 -19.05
CA GLY A 185 13.53 7.03 -19.76
C GLY A 185 12.38 6.57 -18.86
N ARG A 186 11.42 5.81 -19.41
CA ARG A 186 10.30 5.25 -18.62
C ARG A 186 10.71 3.97 -17.87
N THR A 187 11.57 3.17 -18.50
CA THR A 187 12.00 1.85 -18.02
C THR A 187 13.47 1.87 -17.60
N GLY A 188 13.93 0.76 -17.00
CA GLY A 188 15.31 0.60 -16.54
C GLY A 188 15.49 0.92 -15.06
N MET A 189 16.74 0.79 -14.61
CA MET A 189 17.17 0.97 -13.21
C MET A 189 16.90 2.39 -12.69
N VAL A 190 16.89 3.38 -13.57
CA VAL A 190 16.49 4.75 -13.27
C VAL A 190 15.48 5.15 -14.33
N GLY A 191 14.28 5.54 -13.92
CA GLY A 191 13.23 5.92 -14.85
C GLY A 191 12.34 7.03 -14.31
N CYS A 192 11.23 7.25 -14.99
CA CYS A 192 10.19 8.19 -14.57
C CYS A 192 8.80 7.55 -14.56
N ASP A 193 7.97 8.00 -13.62
CA ASP A 193 6.56 7.60 -13.51
C ASP A 193 5.61 8.76 -13.84
N SER A 194 4.39 8.37 -14.24
CA SER A 194 3.39 9.27 -14.76
C SER A 194 2.39 9.75 -13.71
N VAL A 195 2.05 11.02 -13.78
CA VAL A 195 0.95 11.63 -13.03
C VAL A 195 -0.05 12.23 -14.02
N THR A 196 -1.35 12.11 -13.70
CA THR A 196 -2.40 12.79 -14.49
C THR A 196 -2.80 14.09 -13.82
N ILE A 197 -2.54 15.21 -14.49
CA ILE A 197 -2.92 16.56 -14.03
C ILE A 197 -3.82 17.18 -15.09
N GLY A 198 -5.03 17.60 -14.70
CA GLY A 198 -5.98 18.22 -15.63
C GLY A 198 -6.35 17.34 -16.84
N GLY A 199 -6.36 16.02 -16.67
CA GLY A 199 -6.63 15.05 -17.75
C GLY A 199 -5.44 14.80 -18.70
N ARG A 200 -4.30 15.47 -18.51
CA ARG A 200 -3.06 15.24 -19.26
C ARG A 200 -2.11 14.37 -18.45
N ARG A 201 -1.51 13.38 -19.11
CA ARG A 201 -0.49 12.51 -18.51
C ARG A 201 0.89 13.13 -18.72
N ILE A 202 1.56 13.45 -17.62
CA ILE A 202 2.94 13.95 -17.58
C ILE A 202 3.81 13.00 -16.75
N TYR A 203 5.14 13.12 -16.83
CA TYR A 203 6.09 12.20 -16.16
C TYR A 203 7.04 12.97 -15.24
N PRO A 204 6.53 13.56 -14.13
CA PRO A 204 7.31 14.44 -13.29
C PRO A 204 8.19 13.71 -12.27
N VAL A 205 7.86 12.47 -11.94
CA VAL A 205 8.48 11.70 -10.86
C VAL A 205 9.65 10.89 -11.39
N ALA A 206 10.81 10.97 -10.75
CA ALA A 206 11.94 10.07 -10.98
C ALA A 206 11.82 8.87 -10.03
N GLU A 207 12.17 7.67 -10.50
CA GLU A 207 12.05 6.41 -9.75
C GLU A 207 13.34 5.60 -9.89
N LEU A 208 13.87 5.12 -8.76
CA LEU A 208 15.01 4.22 -8.72
C LEU A 208 14.51 2.78 -8.62
N ARG A 209 15.03 1.87 -9.44
CA ARG A 209 14.65 0.45 -9.49
C ARG A 209 15.91 -0.44 -9.40
N PRO A 210 16.59 -0.46 -8.24
CA PRO A 210 17.78 -1.29 -8.05
C PRO A 210 17.46 -2.78 -8.22
N ALA A 211 18.49 -3.57 -8.54
CA ALA A 211 18.35 -5.02 -8.60
C ALA A 211 17.96 -5.60 -7.22
N PRO A 212 17.02 -6.55 -7.16
CA PRO A 212 16.56 -7.14 -5.92
C PRO A 212 17.65 -7.98 -5.25
N SER A 213 17.53 -8.20 -3.94
CA SER A 213 18.39 -9.11 -3.17
C SER A 213 17.69 -9.54 -1.88
N SER A 214 18.03 -10.73 -1.37
CA SER A 214 17.68 -11.20 -0.03
C SER A 214 18.60 -10.61 1.06
N GLU A 215 19.74 -10.05 0.68
CA GLU A 215 20.72 -9.46 1.60
C GLU A 215 20.56 -7.92 1.66
N PRO A 216 20.18 -7.34 2.82
CA PRO A 216 19.98 -5.90 2.96
C PRO A 216 21.17 -5.06 2.46
N ARG A 217 22.40 -5.51 2.75
CA ARG A 217 23.63 -4.85 2.34
C ARG A 217 23.77 -4.75 0.82
N GLU A 218 23.45 -5.83 0.12
CA GLU A 218 23.58 -5.91 -1.32
C GLU A 218 22.51 -5.05 -1.99
N LEU A 219 21.26 -5.14 -1.54
CA LEU A 219 20.17 -4.29 -2.04
C LEU A 219 20.48 -2.79 -1.86
N LEU A 220 21.06 -2.39 -0.73
CA LEU A 220 21.51 -1.01 -0.50
C LEU A 220 22.67 -0.59 -1.42
N THR A 221 23.56 -1.53 -1.75
CA THR A 221 24.63 -1.31 -2.73
C THR A 221 24.04 -1.12 -4.13
N HIS A 222 23.04 -1.90 -4.51
CA HIS A 222 22.30 -1.71 -5.76
C HIS A 222 21.57 -0.37 -5.80
N LEU A 223 20.99 0.08 -4.70
CA LEU A 223 20.38 1.41 -4.58
C LEU A 223 21.41 2.52 -4.81
N LEU A 224 22.61 2.41 -4.23
CA LEU A 224 23.69 3.39 -4.48
C LEU A 224 24.14 3.39 -5.94
N ARG A 225 24.18 2.23 -6.62
CA ARG A 225 24.45 2.18 -8.07
C ARG A 225 23.36 2.91 -8.87
N ALA A 226 22.08 2.72 -8.50
CA ALA A 226 20.97 3.42 -9.13
C ALA A 226 21.05 4.95 -8.93
N PHE A 227 21.39 5.41 -7.72
CA PHE A 227 21.65 6.84 -7.46
C PHE A 227 22.78 7.41 -8.33
N ASN A 228 23.90 6.69 -8.42
CA ASN A 228 25.03 7.15 -9.23
C ASN A 228 24.68 7.19 -10.72
N LEU A 229 23.91 6.23 -11.22
CA LEU A 229 23.39 6.24 -12.58
C LEU A 229 22.49 7.45 -12.80
N ALA A 230 21.55 7.70 -11.89
CA ALA A 230 20.67 8.87 -11.95
C ALA A 230 21.46 10.18 -11.97
N SER A 231 22.53 10.28 -11.17
CA SER A 231 23.39 11.49 -11.10
C SER A 231 24.12 11.77 -12.41
N ARG A 232 24.47 10.71 -13.17
CA ARG A 232 25.05 10.83 -14.52
C ARG A 232 24.01 11.17 -15.58
N SER A 233 22.78 10.65 -15.45
CA SER A 233 21.71 10.88 -16.41
C SER A 233 21.07 12.27 -16.27
N ILE A 234 20.96 12.79 -15.05
CA ILE A 234 20.40 14.12 -14.78
C ILE A 234 21.53 15.14 -14.79
N THR A 235 21.80 15.66 -15.99
CA THR A 235 22.93 16.54 -16.29
C THR A 235 22.76 17.97 -15.75
N ASP A 236 21.54 18.38 -15.40
CA ASP A 236 21.31 19.68 -14.76
C ASP A 236 21.57 19.58 -13.24
N HIS A 237 22.78 19.95 -12.84
CA HIS A 237 23.21 19.88 -11.45
C HIS A 237 22.63 20.98 -10.56
N SER A 238 22.02 22.02 -11.14
CA SER A 238 21.37 23.11 -10.40
C SER A 238 20.08 22.66 -9.69
N LEU A 239 19.47 21.56 -10.17
CA LEU A 239 18.23 21.03 -9.64
C LEU A 239 18.43 20.37 -8.27
N ILE A 240 17.54 20.66 -7.34
CA ILE A 240 17.44 19.98 -6.05
C ILE A 240 16.65 18.68 -6.22
N TRP A 241 17.15 17.60 -5.63
CA TRP A 241 16.43 16.33 -5.58
C TRP A 241 15.70 16.20 -4.26
N GLN A 242 14.38 16.13 -4.29
CA GLN A 242 13.54 16.03 -3.09
C GLN A 242 12.81 14.70 -3.02
N ALA A 243 12.78 14.10 -1.83
CA ALA A 243 12.05 12.87 -1.53
C ALA A 243 11.20 13.05 -0.27
N GLY A 244 10.51 11.98 0.15
CA GLY A 244 9.57 12.01 1.28
C GLY A 244 8.18 11.60 0.84
N GLY A 245 7.14 12.06 1.53
CA GLY A 245 5.78 11.70 1.18
C GLY A 245 5.10 12.66 0.21
N MET A 246 5.33 13.98 0.34
CA MET A 246 4.81 14.99 -0.60
C MET A 246 5.65 16.27 -0.48
N PRO A 247 6.95 16.24 -0.88
CA PRO A 247 7.86 17.37 -0.74
C PRO A 247 7.35 18.61 -1.50
N GLN A 248 6.63 18.39 -2.60
CA GLN A 248 5.93 19.43 -3.36
C GLN A 248 4.42 19.19 -3.31
N ARG A 249 3.66 20.23 -2.97
CA ARG A 249 2.20 20.14 -2.78
C ARG A 249 1.52 19.57 -4.03
N GLY A 250 0.71 18.54 -3.83
CA GLY A 250 -0.09 17.91 -4.90
C GLY A 250 0.64 16.83 -5.70
N LEU A 251 1.93 16.58 -5.43
CA LEU A 251 2.70 15.47 -6.00
C LEU A 251 3.19 14.54 -4.88
N PRO A 252 2.37 13.56 -4.47
CA PRO A 252 2.80 12.57 -3.49
C PRO A 252 3.86 11.65 -4.11
N LEU A 253 4.78 11.19 -3.27
CA LEU A 253 5.83 10.23 -3.63
C LEU A 253 5.70 8.94 -2.81
N GLY A 254 6.13 7.83 -3.39
CA GLY A 254 6.16 6.51 -2.80
C GLY A 254 7.55 5.92 -2.60
N GLY A 255 7.63 5.06 -1.60
CA GLY A 255 8.74 4.15 -1.40
C GLY A 255 8.22 2.73 -1.53
N HIS A 256 8.04 2.25 -2.75
CA HIS A 256 7.49 0.91 -2.97
C HIS A 256 8.53 -0.14 -2.56
N VAL A 257 8.09 -1.19 -1.86
CA VAL A 257 8.94 -2.34 -1.48
C VAL A 257 8.35 -3.59 -2.11
N HIS A 258 9.18 -4.36 -2.79
CA HIS A 258 8.79 -5.62 -3.42
C HIS A 258 9.20 -6.78 -2.54
N PHE A 259 8.33 -7.78 -2.45
CA PHE A 259 8.54 -9.00 -1.69
C PHE A 259 8.36 -10.20 -2.62
N SER A 260 9.31 -11.13 -2.59
CA SER A 260 9.25 -12.44 -3.24
C SER A 260 9.72 -13.51 -2.27
N GLY A 261 9.26 -14.75 -2.46
CA GLY A 261 9.53 -15.84 -1.52
C GLY A 261 8.69 -15.79 -0.25
N VAL A 262 7.74 -14.85 -0.15
CA VAL A 262 6.74 -14.78 0.90
C VAL A 262 5.34 -14.65 0.28
N THR A 263 4.38 -15.31 0.90
CA THR A 263 3.00 -15.44 0.45
C THR A 263 2.22 -14.21 0.85
N LEU A 264 1.67 -13.49 -0.13
CA LEU A 264 0.79 -12.36 0.18
C LEU A 264 -0.45 -12.86 0.94
N ASN A 265 -0.65 -12.32 2.14
CA ASN A 265 -1.83 -12.54 2.95
C ASN A 265 -2.19 -11.28 3.75
N GLY A 266 -3.41 -11.26 4.30
CA GLY A 266 -3.92 -10.12 5.05
C GLY A 266 -3.17 -9.84 6.35
N ASP A 267 -2.61 -10.86 7.00
CA ASP A 267 -1.85 -10.67 8.23
C ASP A 267 -0.50 -9.99 7.95
N LEU A 268 0.26 -10.47 6.96
CA LEU A 268 1.50 -9.83 6.53
C LEU A 268 1.28 -8.35 6.15
N LEU A 269 0.23 -8.03 5.40
CA LEU A 269 -0.10 -6.63 5.08
C LEU A 269 -0.41 -5.80 6.33
N ARG A 270 -1.15 -6.35 7.29
CA ARG A 270 -1.45 -5.64 8.54
C ARG A 270 -0.19 -5.46 9.39
N VAL A 271 0.72 -6.43 9.41
CA VAL A 271 2.00 -6.28 10.09
C VAL A 271 2.84 -5.19 9.41
N LEU A 272 2.95 -5.18 8.09
CA LEU A 272 3.63 -4.10 7.35
C LEU A 272 3.00 -2.73 7.64
N ASP A 273 1.67 -2.64 7.65
CA ASP A 273 0.98 -1.39 7.97
C ASP A 273 1.29 -0.90 9.40
N ASN A 274 1.25 -1.80 10.39
CA ASN A 274 1.43 -1.42 11.80
C ASN A 274 2.90 -1.23 12.18
N TYR A 275 3.82 -2.05 11.69
CA TYR A 275 5.23 -2.06 12.10
C TYR A 275 6.15 -1.32 11.14
N LEU A 276 5.69 -0.94 9.95
CA LEU A 276 6.47 -0.17 8.98
C LEU A 276 5.78 1.13 8.58
N ALA A 277 4.54 1.09 8.06
CA ALA A 277 3.88 2.30 7.57
C ALA A 277 3.52 3.28 8.68
N LEU A 278 2.95 2.81 9.80
CA LEU A 278 2.60 3.66 10.92
C LEU A 278 3.85 4.35 11.55
N PRO A 279 4.96 3.64 11.86
CA PRO A 279 6.20 4.28 12.28
C PRO A 279 6.76 5.30 11.27
N LEU A 280 6.74 4.99 9.96
CA LEU A 280 7.20 5.96 8.96
C LEU A 280 6.27 7.16 8.83
N ALA A 281 4.95 6.99 8.98
CA ALA A 281 4.00 8.10 9.00
C ALA A 281 4.22 9.03 10.21
N PHE A 282 4.71 8.49 11.33
CA PHE A 282 5.09 9.26 12.51
C PHE A 282 6.38 10.09 12.31
N LEU A 283 7.38 9.55 11.58
CA LEU A 283 8.62 10.28 11.20
C LEU A 283 8.42 11.29 10.08
N GLN A 284 7.40 11.07 9.26
CA GLN A 284 7.13 11.87 8.08
C GLN A 284 6.99 13.36 8.42
N ASP A 285 7.47 14.21 7.52
CA ASP A 285 7.16 15.64 7.58
C ASP A 285 5.62 15.84 7.60
N PRO A 286 5.08 16.61 8.56
CA PRO A 286 3.64 16.84 8.66
C PRO A 286 3.00 17.37 7.38
N ARG A 287 3.75 18.12 6.55
CA ARG A 287 3.26 18.63 5.25
C ARG A 287 2.93 17.50 4.27
N GLY A 288 3.54 16.34 4.47
CA GLY A 288 3.36 15.16 3.65
C GLY A 288 2.12 14.31 3.98
N SER A 289 1.40 14.60 5.07
CA SER A 289 0.22 13.80 5.48
C SER A 289 -0.88 13.78 4.42
N GLY A 290 -1.04 14.89 3.68
CA GLY A 290 -2.03 15.08 2.63
C GLY A 290 -1.90 14.16 1.40
N ARG A 291 -0.85 13.32 1.32
CA ARG A 291 -0.80 12.23 0.32
C ARG A 291 -1.91 11.20 0.55
N ARG A 292 -2.28 10.95 1.81
CA ARG A 292 -3.30 9.97 2.20
C ARG A 292 -4.70 10.59 2.14
N PRO A 293 -5.74 9.82 1.76
CA PRO A 293 -5.72 8.40 1.39
C PRO A 293 -5.44 8.14 -0.10
N ARG A 294 -5.22 9.18 -0.91
CA ARG A 294 -5.12 9.06 -2.39
C ARG A 294 -3.87 8.29 -2.82
N TYR A 295 -2.77 8.47 -2.11
CA TYR A 295 -1.51 7.78 -2.28
C TYR A 295 -1.04 7.29 -0.91
N GLY A 296 -0.67 6.01 -0.82
CA GLY A 296 -0.22 5.39 0.41
C GLY A 296 -1.32 5.08 1.42
N SER A 297 -2.45 4.55 0.95
CA SER A 297 -3.47 3.99 1.84
C SER A 297 -2.97 2.69 2.51
N LEU A 298 -3.48 2.39 3.69
CA LEU A 298 -3.24 1.10 4.36
C LEU A 298 -3.64 -0.07 3.46
N GLY A 299 -2.83 -1.13 3.48
CA GLY A 299 -3.04 -2.33 2.68
C GLY A 299 -2.97 -2.11 1.17
N ASP A 300 -2.37 -1.02 0.68
CA ASP A 300 -2.20 -0.83 -0.76
C ASP A 300 -1.06 -1.72 -1.26
N PHE A 301 -1.40 -2.63 -2.16
CA PHE A 301 -0.44 -3.55 -2.77
C PHE A 301 -0.71 -3.72 -4.26
N ARG A 302 0.24 -4.34 -4.95
CA ARG A 302 0.09 -4.79 -6.34
C ARG A 302 0.79 -6.13 -6.53
N LEU A 303 0.06 -7.13 -7.05
CA LEU A 303 0.67 -8.38 -7.50
C LEU A 303 1.62 -8.16 -8.67
N LYS A 304 2.69 -8.95 -8.72
CA LYS A 304 3.72 -8.89 -9.76
C LYS A 304 3.82 -10.24 -10.46
N HIS A 305 4.08 -10.21 -11.77
CA HIS A 305 4.11 -11.40 -12.64
C HIS A 305 5.19 -12.43 -12.25
N TYR A 306 6.20 -12.02 -11.48
CA TYR A 306 7.35 -12.85 -11.10
C TYR A 306 7.08 -13.69 -9.84
N GLY A 307 5.84 -13.75 -9.34
CA GLY A 307 5.49 -14.56 -8.17
C GLY A 307 5.69 -13.88 -6.81
N GLY A 308 5.42 -12.56 -6.75
CA GLY A 308 5.51 -11.77 -5.52
C GLY A 308 4.56 -10.57 -5.54
N PHE A 309 4.74 -9.65 -4.61
CA PHE A 309 3.93 -8.44 -4.51
C PHE A 309 4.74 -7.20 -4.18
N GLU A 310 4.17 -6.06 -4.53
CA GLU A 310 4.67 -4.72 -4.24
C GLU A 310 3.77 -4.10 -3.17
N TYR A 311 4.37 -3.69 -2.06
CA TYR A 311 3.73 -2.93 -0.99
C TYR A 311 3.89 -1.42 -1.24
N ARG A 312 2.78 -0.67 -1.16
CA ARG A 312 2.68 0.67 -1.75
C ARG A 312 2.24 1.77 -0.78
N THR A 313 2.22 1.45 0.51
CA THR A 313 1.74 2.39 1.54
C THR A 313 2.79 3.45 1.89
N LEU A 314 4.08 3.12 1.85
CA LEU A 314 5.15 3.95 2.40
C LEU A 314 5.37 5.25 1.61
N PRO A 315 5.72 6.38 2.27
CA PRO A 315 6.32 7.52 1.59
C PRO A 315 7.69 7.15 1.00
N SER A 316 8.22 7.97 0.09
CA SER A 316 9.59 7.75 -0.38
C SER A 316 10.57 7.85 0.79
N PHE A 317 11.31 6.76 1.00
CA PHE A 317 12.30 6.63 2.07
C PHE A 317 13.71 7.06 1.63
N LEU A 318 13.85 7.69 0.45
CA LEU A 318 15.12 8.25 -0.04
C LEU A 318 15.56 9.51 0.70
N ILE A 319 14.83 9.94 1.73
CA ILE A 319 15.13 11.17 2.44
C ILE A 319 16.53 11.17 3.11
N SER A 320 17.03 9.99 3.48
CA SER A 320 18.40 9.81 3.98
C SER A 320 18.84 8.35 3.90
N PRO A 321 20.16 8.07 3.90
CA PRO A 321 20.68 6.72 4.03
C PRO A 321 20.21 6.02 5.30
N LEU A 322 20.03 6.74 6.42
CA LEU A 322 19.56 6.18 7.68
C LEU A 322 18.16 5.58 7.53
N VAL A 323 17.25 6.34 6.92
CA VAL A 323 15.86 5.91 6.72
C VAL A 323 15.80 4.75 5.73
N ALA A 324 16.47 4.85 4.57
CA ALA A 324 16.45 3.79 3.58
C ALA A 324 17.04 2.47 4.12
N LYS A 325 18.16 2.53 4.85
CA LYS A 325 18.75 1.35 5.53
C LYS A 325 17.77 0.71 6.50
N GLY A 326 17.13 1.53 7.35
CA GLY A 326 16.17 1.05 8.33
C GLY A 326 14.93 0.45 7.67
N VAL A 327 14.38 1.07 6.62
CA VAL A 327 13.21 0.54 5.90
C VAL A 327 13.52 -0.79 5.25
N VAL A 328 14.65 -0.92 4.55
CA VAL A 328 15.06 -2.19 3.93
C VAL A 328 15.23 -3.29 4.98
N ALA A 329 15.88 -2.96 6.10
CA ALA A 329 16.14 -3.92 7.16
C ALA A 329 14.85 -4.36 7.87
N LEU A 330 13.99 -3.40 8.24
CA LEU A 330 12.72 -3.69 8.90
C LEU A 330 11.74 -4.41 7.96
N ALA A 331 11.70 -4.06 6.68
CA ALA A 331 10.88 -4.78 5.71
C ALA A 331 11.29 -6.25 5.61
N GLY A 332 12.60 -6.53 5.55
CA GLY A 332 13.12 -7.91 5.51
C GLY A 332 12.82 -8.68 6.78
N LEU A 333 13.08 -8.08 7.95
CA LEU A 333 12.77 -8.66 9.25
C LEU A 333 11.27 -8.95 9.41
N ILE A 334 10.41 -7.98 9.07
CA ILE A 334 8.96 -8.16 9.12
C ILE A 334 8.55 -9.30 8.20
N ALA A 335 8.99 -9.32 6.94
CA ALA A 335 8.62 -10.39 6.01
C ALA A 335 9.08 -11.78 6.49
N ALA A 336 10.22 -11.88 7.15
CA ALA A 336 10.74 -13.15 7.67
C ALA A 336 10.02 -13.62 8.95
N SER A 337 9.46 -12.71 9.76
CA SER A 337 8.99 -13.03 11.11
C SER A 337 7.59 -12.45 11.44
N TYR A 338 6.77 -12.11 10.44
CA TYR A 338 5.52 -11.36 10.65
C TYR A 338 4.53 -12.07 11.58
N THR A 339 4.51 -13.40 11.60
CA THR A 339 3.63 -14.20 12.45
C THR A 339 3.93 -14.05 13.95
N SER A 340 5.12 -13.55 14.31
CA SER A 340 5.54 -13.27 15.69
C SER A 340 5.27 -11.83 16.15
N LEU A 341 4.63 -11.01 15.31
CA LEU A 341 4.34 -9.61 15.59
C LEU A 341 2.83 -9.42 15.83
N PRO A 342 2.36 -9.30 17.10
CA PRO A 342 0.93 -9.39 17.41
C PRO A 342 0.17 -8.06 17.43
N LEU A 343 0.86 -6.92 17.59
CA LEU A 343 0.18 -5.64 17.82
C LEU A 343 -0.49 -5.12 16.55
N ARG A 344 -1.73 -4.64 16.70
CA ARG A 344 -2.54 -4.09 15.59
C ARG A 344 -3.17 -2.74 15.97
N PRO A 345 -2.40 -1.71 16.37
CA PRO A 345 -2.95 -0.41 16.77
C PRO A 345 -3.84 0.24 15.71
N LEU A 346 -3.59 0.04 14.41
CA LEU A 346 -4.45 0.54 13.32
C LEU A 346 -5.85 -0.10 13.27
N MET A 347 -6.13 -1.13 14.07
CA MET A 347 -7.49 -1.62 14.28
C MET A 347 -8.29 -0.72 15.21
N ASN A 348 -7.64 0.06 16.07
CA ASN A 348 -8.29 1.10 16.88
C ASN A 348 -8.70 2.27 15.97
N THR A 349 -9.95 2.73 16.10
CA THR A 349 -10.51 3.80 15.26
C THR A 349 -9.73 5.11 15.39
N THR A 350 -9.25 5.45 16.58
CA THR A 350 -8.49 6.68 16.85
C THR A 350 -7.13 6.66 16.17
N VAL A 351 -6.41 5.53 16.25
CA VAL A 351 -5.09 5.41 15.59
C VAL A 351 -5.24 5.33 14.08
N HIS A 352 -6.27 4.62 13.60
CA HIS A 352 -6.62 4.63 12.19
C HIS A 352 -6.88 6.05 11.69
N ALA A 353 -7.66 6.85 12.42
CA ALA A 353 -7.89 8.25 12.08
C ALA A 353 -6.59 9.06 12.06
N ALA A 354 -5.78 8.91 13.11
CA ALA A 354 -4.49 9.57 13.24
C ALA A 354 -3.54 9.30 12.07
N PHE A 355 -3.51 8.07 11.56
CA PHE A 355 -2.72 7.74 10.37
C PHE A 355 -3.12 8.55 9.14
N TYR A 356 -4.42 8.61 8.83
CA TYR A 356 -4.91 9.33 7.64
C TYR A 356 -4.85 10.85 7.80
N GLU A 357 -5.10 11.36 9.01
CA GLU A 357 -5.12 12.80 9.32
C GLU A 357 -3.71 13.37 9.57
N GLY A 358 -2.73 12.50 9.86
CA GLY A 358 -1.38 12.92 10.22
C GLY A 358 -1.25 13.39 11.68
N ASP A 359 -2.12 12.91 12.57
CA ASP A 359 -2.04 13.20 14.01
C ASP A 359 -0.88 12.42 14.64
N ARG A 360 0.25 13.10 14.80
CA ARG A 360 1.48 12.50 15.30
C ARG A 360 1.41 12.14 16.78
N GLU A 361 0.69 12.91 17.59
CA GLU A 361 0.63 12.67 19.03
C GLU A 361 -0.10 11.36 19.32
N ARG A 362 -1.22 11.11 18.63
CA ARG A 362 -1.94 9.85 18.74
C ARG A 362 -1.16 8.65 18.21
N MET A 363 -0.39 8.82 17.14
CA MET A 363 0.47 7.74 16.62
C MET A 363 1.61 7.41 17.60
N LYS A 364 2.22 8.44 18.21
CA LYS A 364 3.37 8.33 19.11
C LYS A 364 3.15 7.38 20.28
N GLU A 365 1.93 7.36 20.84
CA GLU A 365 1.53 6.51 21.97
C GLU A 365 1.84 5.01 21.73
N TYR A 366 1.82 4.55 20.48
CA TYR A 366 1.96 3.14 20.10
C TYR A 366 3.36 2.77 19.61
N ILE A 367 4.18 3.77 19.23
CA ILE A 367 5.49 3.54 18.61
C ILE A 367 6.42 2.71 19.51
N PRO A 368 6.62 3.01 20.81
CA PRO A 368 7.57 2.26 21.63
C PRO A 368 7.30 0.76 21.68
N ALA A 369 6.04 0.35 21.87
CA ALA A 369 5.66 -1.06 21.95
C ALA A 369 5.92 -1.80 20.63
N LEU A 370 5.62 -1.17 19.49
CA LEU A 370 5.90 -1.74 18.16
C LEU A 370 7.40 -1.97 17.95
N LEU A 371 8.23 -1.04 18.42
CA LEU A 371 9.69 -1.17 18.31
C LEU A 371 10.25 -2.23 19.24
N ASP A 372 9.69 -2.36 20.45
CA ASP A 372 10.11 -3.38 21.41
C ASP A 372 9.83 -4.79 20.89
N ASP A 373 8.70 -5.01 20.21
CA ASP A 373 8.41 -6.29 19.55
C ASP A 373 9.44 -6.61 18.45
N LEU A 374 9.76 -5.64 17.58
CA LEU A 374 10.74 -5.82 16.50
C LEU A 374 12.13 -6.20 17.03
N VAL A 375 12.56 -5.56 18.13
CA VAL A 375 13.88 -5.83 18.74
C VAL A 375 13.92 -7.20 19.44
N ARG A 376 12.77 -7.74 19.86
CA ARG A 376 12.69 -9.07 20.50
C ARG A 376 12.66 -10.23 19.52
N LEU A 377 12.46 -9.98 18.22
CA LEU A 377 12.48 -11.03 17.21
C LEU A 377 13.83 -11.73 17.18
N GLU A 378 13.82 -13.06 17.05
CA GLU A 378 15.03 -13.89 16.98
C GLU A 378 15.97 -13.43 15.86
N ASP A 379 15.42 -13.12 14.69
CA ASP A 379 16.17 -12.69 13.52
C ASP A 379 16.67 -11.23 13.59
N TYR A 380 16.32 -10.46 14.63
CA TYR A 380 16.68 -9.03 14.72
C TYR A 380 18.19 -8.80 14.61
N ALA A 381 19.01 -9.68 15.19
CA ALA A 381 20.47 -9.56 15.17
C ALA A 381 21.05 -9.45 13.75
N ARG A 382 20.45 -10.12 12.75
CA ARG A 382 20.85 -10.04 11.34
C ARG A 382 20.64 -8.64 10.76
N TYR A 383 19.59 -7.95 11.22
CA TYR A 383 19.15 -6.65 10.69
C TYR A 383 19.59 -5.46 11.56
N GLU A 384 20.02 -5.69 12.79
CA GLU A 384 20.30 -4.68 13.82
C GLU A 384 21.16 -3.53 13.30
N LYS A 385 22.29 -3.85 12.66
CA LYS A 385 23.23 -2.85 12.13
C LYS A 385 22.56 -1.80 11.23
N TYR A 386 21.51 -2.19 10.51
CA TYR A 386 20.77 -1.33 9.58
C TYR A 386 19.48 -0.77 10.20
N ALA A 387 18.80 -1.54 11.05
CA ALA A 387 17.53 -1.18 11.67
C ALA A 387 17.69 -0.27 12.91
N ALA A 388 18.66 -0.53 13.77
CA ALA A 388 18.83 0.15 15.06
C ALA A 388 18.92 1.69 14.96
N PRO A 389 19.61 2.29 13.96
CA PRO A 389 19.62 3.75 13.81
C PRO A 389 18.24 4.35 13.56
N LEU A 390 17.40 3.69 12.75
CA LEU A 390 16.03 4.14 12.48
C LEU A 390 15.15 3.95 13.73
N ILE A 391 15.28 2.83 14.42
CA ILE A 391 14.57 2.56 15.69
C ILE A 391 14.89 3.64 16.73
N ARG A 392 16.16 4.03 16.86
CA ARG A 392 16.56 5.13 17.76
C ARG A 392 15.90 6.44 17.37
N HIS A 393 15.91 6.80 16.09
CA HIS A 393 15.23 8.01 15.60
C HIS A 393 13.72 8.00 15.88
N LEU A 394 13.07 6.85 15.78
CA LEU A 394 11.66 6.68 16.12
C LEU A 394 11.42 6.88 17.62
N ARG A 395 12.25 6.31 18.49
CA ARG A 395 12.15 6.50 19.95
C ARG A 395 12.35 7.96 20.36
N GLU A 396 13.25 8.67 19.68
CA GLU A 396 13.52 10.09 19.92
C GLU A 396 12.41 11.02 19.39
N GLY A 397 11.41 10.50 18.67
CA GLY A 397 10.30 11.29 18.15
C GLY A 397 10.66 12.29 17.06
N LYS A 398 11.80 12.06 16.37
CA LYS A 398 12.31 12.95 15.33
C LYS A 398 11.36 13.00 14.11
N THR A 399 11.44 14.11 13.38
CA THR A 399 10.89 14.23 12.02
C THR A 399 12.03 14.32 11.01
N TRP A 400 11.74 13.99 9.76
CA TRP A 400 12.61 14.37 8.65
C TRP A 400 12.17 15.67 7.97
N ASP A 401 13.06 16.25 7.18
CA ASP A 401 12.82 17.48 6.41
C ASP A 401 12.83 17.18 4.91
N GLU A 402 11.64 17.19 4.31
CA GLU A 402 11.40 16.88 2.88
C GLU A 402 11.91 17.97 1.92
N SER A 403 12.37 19.12 2.43
CA SER A 403 12.86 20.22 1.58
C SER A 403 14.32 20.06 1.11
N ARG A 404 15.08 19.17 1.75
CA ARG A 404 16.54 19.03 1.54
C ARG A 404 16.86 18.38 0.19
N ASP A 405 18.01 18.76 -0.36
CA ASP A 405 18.64 18.03 -1.46
C ASP A 405 19.17 16.68 -0.99
N ILE A 406 18.50 15.59 -1.37
CA ILE A 406 18.88 14.24 -0.95
C ILE A 406 20.27 13.86 -1.45
N ARG A 407 20.76 14.42 -2.56
CA ARG A 407 22.13 14.12 -3.05
C ARG A 407 23.19 14.45 -2.01
N LYS A 408 23.04 15.57 -1.30
CA LYS A 408 23.95 16.00 -0.23
C LYS A 408 23.90 15.05 0.96
N VAL A 409 22.70 14.60 1.34
CA VAL A 409 22.49 13.67 2.45
C VAL A 409 23.06 12.28 2.14
N TRP A 410 23.00 11.86 0.89
CA TRP A 410 23.50 10.58 0.40
C TRP A 410 24.97 10.62 -0.07
N ASN A 411 25.61 11.78 -0.03
CA ASN A 411 26.96 12.01 -0.57
C ASN A 411 27.09 11.58 -2.04
N ILE A 412 26.06 11.84 -2.85
CA ILE A 412 26.08 11.60 -4.29
C ILE A 412 26.77 12.79 -4.95
N ARG A 413 27.89 12.52 -5.60
CA ARG A 413 28.63 13.52 -6.37
C ARG A 413 27.88 13.81 -7.68
N ALA A 414 27.92 15.06 -8.13
CA ALA A 414 27.51 15.39 -9.49
C ALA A 414 28.32 14.53 -10.48
N GLY A 415 27.65 13.87 -11.42
CA GLY A 415 28.32 13.08 -12.44
C GLY A 415 29.25 13.98 -13.26
N SER A 416 30.55 13.67 -13.27
CA SER A 416 31.52 14.21 -14.21
C SER A 416 31.36 13.57 -15.59
#